data_AF-A0A6P2B9B6-F1
#
_entry.id   AF-A0A6P2B9B6-F1
#
_cell.length_a   1.000
_cell.length_b   1.000
_cell.length_c   1.000
_cell.angle_alpha   90.00
_cell.angle_beta   90.00
_cell.angle_gamma   90.00
#
_symmetry.space_group_name_H-M   'P 1'
#
loop_
_entity.id
_entity.type
_entity.pdbx_description
1 polymer ?
#
loop_
_entity_poly.entity_id
_entity_poly.type
_entity_poly.pdbx_seq_one_letter_code
_entity_poly.pdbx_strand_id
1 'polypeptide(L)'
;MKIYTKTGDDGTTGLFSGARVTKTHPRVEAYGTADELNSVIGVARTHDISEQADTWLERVQNQLFYLGADLATPQDAKSDHVVRIDEDAIHWLEQTIDEMTAALPPLKHFVLPGGTTGAAHLHVARTVCRRAERCVVTLMTHEPIGDLPMRYLNRLSDWLFTLARWENHQQGISEAKWRVR
;
A
#
# COMPACT_ATOMS: atom_id res chain seq x y z
N MET A 1 20.94 -20.26 -1.24
CA MET A 1 21.23 -19.31 -0.14
C MET A 1 20.29 -19.64 1.02
N LYS A 2 20.77 -19.67 2.28
CA LYS A 2 19.87 -19.87 3.43
C LYS A 2 19.18 -18.54 3.76
N ILE A 3 17.86 -18.58 3.98
CA ILE A 3 17.08 -17.38 4.33
C ILE A 3 17.43 -16.89 5.75
N TYR A 4 17.61 -17.79 6.72
CA TYR A 4 17.98 -17.42 8.09
C TYR A 4 19.49 -17.25 8.24
N THR A 5 19.93 -16.08 8.74
CA THR A 5 21.34 -15.74 8.98
C THR A 5 21.72 -15.68 10.46
N LYS A 6 20.72 -15.57 11.37
CA LYS A 6 20.87 -15.29 12.81
C LYS A 6 21.50 -13.93 13.15
N THR A 7 21.82 -13.11 12.16
CA THR A 7 22.46 -11.80 12.38
C THR A 7 21.52 -10.76 12.99
N GLY A 8 20.22 -11.05 13.12
CA GLY A 8 19.24 -10.18 13.77
C GLY A 8 18.69 -10.73 15.09
N ASP A 9 19.31 -11.77 15.67
CA ASP A 9 18.88 -12.37 16.93
C ASP A 9 19.11 -11.42 18.13
N ASP A 10 19.96 -10.41 17.96
CA ASP A 10 20.20 -9.33 18.93
C ASP A 10 19.16 -8.19 18.86
N GLY A 11 18.13 -8.33 18.03
CA GLY A 11 17.07 -7.33 17.85
C GLY A 11 17.43 -6.21 16.86
N THR A 12 18.55 -6.29 16.15
CA THR A 12 18.95 -5.31 15.13
C THR A 12 18.82 -5.88 13.70
N THR A 13 18.88 -5.00 12.69
CA THR A 13 18.83 -5.36 11.27
C THR A 13 19.70 -4.42 10.44
N GLY A 14 20.13 -4.88 9.27
CA GLY A 14 20.84 -4.04 8.29
C GLY A 14 19.86 -3.29 7.38
N LEU A 15 20.19 -2.04 7.09
CA LEU A 15 19.55 -1.23 6.05
C LEU A 15 20.28 -1.40 4.71
N PHE A 16 19.66 -0.95 3.62
CA PHE A 16 20.29 -1.00 2.28
C PHE A 16 21.54 -0.12 2.17
N SER A 17 21.66 0.90 3.01
CA SER A 17 22.88 1.71 3.13
C SER A 17 24.06 0.97 3.80
N GLY A 18 23.84 -0.24 4.33
CA GLY A 18 24.82 -0.99 5.12
C GLY A 18 24.83 -0.61 6.61
N ALA A 19 24.10 0.44 7.01
CA ALA A 19 23.93 0.80 8.41
C ALA A 19 23.13 -0.27 9.17
N ARG A 20 23.37 -0.42 10.47
CA ARG A 20 22.56 -1.29 11.35
C ARG A 20 21.71 -0.45 12.30
N VAL A 21 20.46 -0.84 12.46
CA VAL A 21 19.48 -0.17 13.32
C VAL A 21 18.69 -1.20 14.14
N THR A 22 18.02 -0.76 15.21
CA THR A 22 17.09 -1.63 15.94
C THR A 22 15.90 -1.99 15.04
N LYS A 23 15.30 -3.17 15.23
CA LYS A 23 14.10 -3.57 14.47
C LYS A 23 12.87 -2.70 14.75
N THR A 24 12.90 -1.89 15.81
CA THR A 24 11.87 -0.91 16.16
C THR A 24 12.14 0.49 15.60
N HIS A 25 13.21 0.66 14.81
CA HIS A 25 13.54 1.95 14.21
C HIS A 25 12.41 2.42 13.29
N PRO A 26 12.02 3.71 13.27
CA PRO A 26 10.90 4.21 12.45
C PRO A 26 10.99 3.82 10.97
N ARG A 27 12.20 3.78 10.42
CA ARG A 27 12.45 3.32 9.04
C ARG A 27 12.03 1.86 8.82
N VAL A 28 12.37 0.99 9.77
CA VAL A 28 12.02 -0.45 9.74
C VAL A 28 10.51 -0.63 9.85
N GLU A 29 9.88 0.12 10.74
CA GLU A 29 8.42 0.12 10.88
C GLU A 29 7.73 0.58 9.59
N ALA A 30 8.24 1.63 8.93
CA ALA A 30 7.66 2.18 7.71
C ALA A 30 7.67 1.17 6.54
N TYR A 31 8.84 0.65 6.16
CA TYR A 31 8.89 -0.33 5.06
C TYR A 31 8.30 -1.68 5.46
N GLY A 32 8.35 -2.06 6.74
CA GLY A 32 7.71 -3.28 7.26
C GLY A 32 6.18 -3.21 7.17
N THR A 33 5.59 -2.04 7.46
CA THR A 33 4.14 -1.85 7.29
C THR A 33 3.74 -1.81 5.81
N ALA A 34 4.62 -1.35 4.92
CA ALA A 34 4.39 -1.44 3.48
C ALA A 34 4.41 -2.90 2.99
N ASP A 35 5.27 -3.75 3.55
CA ASP A 35 5.28 -5.20 3.30
C ASP A 35 4.02 -5.90 3.85
N GLU A 36 3.53 -5.47 5.02
CA GLU A 36 2.25 -5.92 5.55
C GLU A 36 1.07 -5.55 4.62
N LEU A 37 1.05 -4.31 4.11
CA LEU A 37 0.06 -3.91 3.11
C LEU A 37 0.13 -4.80 1.87
N ASN A 38 1.34 -5.05 1.36
CA ASN A 38 1.57 -5.88 0.18
C ASN A 38 1.03 -7.32 0.40
N SER A 39 1.26 -7.87 1.59
CA SER A 39 0.75 -9.18 2.00
C SER A 39 -0.78 -9.22 2.08
N VAL A 40 -1.41 -8.17 2.63
CA VAL A 40 -2.88 -8.07 2.71
C VAL A 40 -3.51 -7.94 1.33
N ILE A 41 -2.88 -7.21 0.40
CA ILE A 41 -3.29 -7.19 -1.01
C ILE A 41 -3.21 -8.59 -1.61
N GLY A 42 -2.13 -9.34 -1.33
CA GLY A 42 -2.01 -10.73 -1.74
C GLY A 42 -3.17 -11.61 -1.28
N VAL A 43 -3.66 -11.43 -0.04
CA VAL A 43 -4.86 -12.14 0.45
C VAL A 43 -6.10 -11.77 -0.37
N ALA A 44 -6.31 -10.48 -0.66
CA ALA A 44 -7.44 -10.03 -1.48
C ALA A 44 -7.45 -10.70 -2.86
N ARG A 45 -6.27 -10.86 -3.48
CA ARG A 45 -6.08 -11.54 -4.78
C ARG A 45 -6.38 -13.04 -4.77
N THR A 46 -6.42 -13.69 -3.61
CA THR A 46 -6.78 -15.12 -3.51
C THR A 46 -8.29 -15.37 -3.58
N HIS A 47 -9.10 -14.31 -3.55
CA HIS A 47 -10.55 -14.39 -3.66
C HIS A 47 -11.01 -14.15 -5.10
N ASP A 48 -12.29 -14.40 -5.34
CA ASP A 48 -12.95 -14.18 -6.63
C ASP A 48 -13.07 -12.67 -6.93
N ILE A 49 -11.96 -12.06 -7.35
CA ILE A 49 -11.87 -10.70 -7.87
C ILE A 49 -11.81 -10.74 -9.40
N SER A 50 -12.24 -9.67 -10.07
CA SER A 50 -12.16 -9.65 -11.53
C SER A 50 -10.71 -9.67 -12.05
N GLU A 51 -10.51 -10.20 -13.26
CA GLU A 51 -9.19 -10.28 -13.91
C GLU A 51 -8.51 -8.90 -14.04
N GLN A 52 -9.31 -7.86 -14.30
CA GLN A 52 -8.82 -6.49 -14.39
C GLN A 52 -8.32 -5.98 -13.03
N ALA A 53 -9.04 -6.27 -11.94
CA ALA A 53 -8.59 -5.93 -10.60
C ALA A 53 -7.33 -6.70 -10.21
N ASP A 54 -7.24 -8.00 -10.53
CA ASP A 54 -6.05 -8.80 -10.24
C ASP A 54 -4.81 -8.23 -10.94
N THR A 55 -4.94 -7.87 -12.21
CA THR A 55 -3.88 -7.20 -13.00
C THR A 55 -3.44 -5.89 -12.35
N TRP A 56 -4.38 -5.05 -11.91
CA TRP A 56 -4.03 -3.80 -11.25
C TRP A 56 -3.41 -4.01 -9.87
N LEU A 57 -3.90 -4.97 -9.09
CA LEU A 57 -3.35 -5.31 -7.79
C LEU A 57 -1.93 -5.85 -7.91
N GLU A 58 -1.63 -6.68 -8.91
CA GLU A 58 -0.27 -7.13 -9.20
C GLU A 58 0.68 -5.95 -9.45
N ARG A 59 0.25 -4.96 -10.25
CA ARG A 59 1.02 -3.74 -10.47
C ARG A 59 1.28 -3.00 -9.16
N VAL A 60 0.27 -2.86 -8.30
CA VAL A 60 0.42 -2.24 -6.98
C VAL A 60 1.39 -3.02 -6.09
N GLN A 61 1.34 -4.36 -6.07
CA GLN A 61 2.28 -5.17 -5.28
C GLN A 61 3.74 -4.96 -5.71
N ASN A 62 3.99 -4.80 -7.02
CA ASN A 62 5.32 -4.44 -7.54
C ASN A 62 5.73 -3.02 -7.12
N GLN A 63 4.82 -2.04 -7.22
CA GLN A 63 5.08 -0.68 -6.76
C GLN A 63 5.34 -0.60 -5.25
N LEU A 64 4.69 -1.44 -4.44
CA LEU A 64 4.95 -1.52 -2.99
C LEU A 64 6.34 -2.10 -2.68
N PHE A 65 6.89 -2.97 -3.52
CA PHE A 65 8.29 -3.36 -3.41
C PHE A 65 9.23 -2.19 -3.72
N TYR A 66 8.91 -1.36 -4.72
CA TYR A 66 9.69 -0.15 -5.02
C TYR A 66 9.62 0.84 -3.86
N LEU A 67 8.43 1.08 -3.30
CA LEU A 67 8.24 1.89 -2.10
C LEU A 67 9.04 1.35 -0.91
N GLY A 68 9.04 0.04 -0.69
CA GLY A 68 9.82 -0.60 0.37
C GLY A 68 11.32 -0.39 0.19
N ALA A 69 11.83 -0.54 -1.04
CA ALA A 69 13.23 -0.29 -1.37
C ALA A 69 13.63 1.18 -1.18
N ASP A 70 12.74 2.11 -1.57
CA ASP A 70 12.91 3.55 -1.37
C ASP A 70 12.98 3.89 0.12
N LEU A 71 12.00 3.45 0.90
CA LEU A 71 11.94 3.66 2.35
C LEU A 71 13.11 2.99 3.10
N ALA A 72 13.62 1.85 2.62
CA ALA A 72 14.78 1.19 3.20
C ALA A 72 16.11 1.92 2.93
N THR A 73 16.12 2.88 1.99
CA THR A 73 17.33 3.54 1.51
C THR A 73 17.31 5.05 1.78
N PRO A 74 18.19 5.58 2.65
CA PRO A 74 18.39 7.02 2.82
C PRO A 74 18.60 7.76 1.47
N GLN A 75 18.17 9.02 1.37
CA GLN A 75 18.28 9.78 0.12
C GLN A 75 19.73 10.10 -0.29
N ASP A 76 20.61 10.26 0.70
CA ASP A 76 22.03 10.54 0.50
C ASP A 76 22.87 9.27 0.28
N ALA A 77 22.26 8.09 0.35
CA ALA A 77 22.94 6.83 0.08
C ALA A 77 23.32 6.74 -1.41
N LYS A 78 24.60 6.51 -1.68
CA LYS A 78 25.13 6.26 -3.04
C LYS A 78 24.82 4.82 -3.45
N SER A 79 23.60 4.58 -3.94
CA SER A 79 23.21 3.28 -4.47
C SER A 79 22.53 3.44 -5.82
N ASP A 80 23.24 3.06 -6.88
CA ASP A 80 22.77 3.15 -8.27
C ASP A 80 21.71 2.09 -8.63
N HIS A 81 21.41 1.18 -7.70
CA HIS A 81 20.51 0.04 -7.90
C HIS A 81 19.18 0.16 -7.16
N VAL A 82 18.92 1.29 -6.48
CA VAL A 82 17.69 1.48 -5.70
C VAL A 82 16.59 1.99 -6.62
N VAL A 83 15.55 1.17 -6.79
CA VAL A 83 14.30 1.59 -7.41
C VAL A 83 13.55 2.45 -6.40
N ARG A 84 13.18 3.66 -6.80
CA ARG A 84 12.40 4.61 -5.99
C ARG A 84 11.02 4.78 -6.60
N ILE A 85 10.05 5.19 -5.78
CA ILE A 85 8.73 5.52 -6.29
C ILE A 85 8.82 6.82 -7.10
N ASP A 86 8.08 6.92 -8.19
CA ASP A 86 8.08 8.07 -9.09
C ASP A 86 6.67 8.68 -9.24
N GLU A 87 6.61 9.83 -9.92
CA GLU A 87 5.36 10.52 -10.23
C GLU A 87 4.45 9.70 -11.15
N ASP A 88 5.02 8.86 -12.03
CA ASP A 88 4.24 8.02 -12.94
C ASP A 88 3.42 6.96 -12.18
N ALA A 89 3.94 6.43 -11.08
CA ALA A 89 3.18 5.56 -10.20
C ALA A 89 1.97 6.27 -9.57
N ILE A 90 2.11 7.54 -9.21
CA ILE A 90 1.04 8.37 -8.63
C ILE A 90 0.00 8.71 -9.70
N HIS A 91 0.44 9.20 -10.86
CA HIS A 91 -0.45 9.51 -11.99
C HIS A 91 -1.25 8.31 -12.44
N TRP A 92 -0.64 7.12 -12.45
CA TRP A 92 -1.35 5.89 -12.78
C TRP A 92 -2.47 5.59 -11.78
N LEU A 93 -2.24 5.74 -10.47
CA LEU A 93 -3.29 5.57 -9.46
C LEU A 93 -4.45 6.54 -9.68
N GLU A 94 -4.14 7.81 -9.98
CA GLU A 94 -5.14 8.85 -10.25
C GLU A 94 -5.98 8.52 -11.48
N GLN A 95 -5.34 8.15 -12.59
CA GLN A 95 -6.03 7.75 -13.82
C GLN A 95 -6.94 6.54 -13.59
N THR A 96 -6.47 5.51 -12.89
CA THR A 96 -7.28 4.32 -12.62
C THR A 96 -8.40 4.61 -11.61
N ILE A 97 -8.23 5.54 -10.67
CA ILE A 97 -9.33 6.03 -9.83
C ILE A 97 -10.42 6.66 -10.71
N ASP A 98 -10.05 7.51 -11.66
CA ASP A 98 -11.00 8.17 -12.57
C ASP A 98 -11.74 7.16 -13.45
N GLU A 99 -11.03 6.17 -13.99
CA GLU A 99 -11.59 5.06 -14.78
C GLU A 99 -12.63 4.26 -13.98
N MET A 100 -12.28 3.82 -12.77
CA MET A 100 -13.20 3.07 -11.90
C MET A 100 -14.39 3.92 -11.49
N THR A 101 -14.16 5.21 -11.18
CA THR A 101 -15.21 6.14 -10.74
C THR A 101 -16.23 6.40 -11.83
N ALA A 102 -15.80 6.49 -13.10
CA ALA A 102 -16.69 6.68 -14.24
C ALA A 102 -17.68 5.51 -14.43
N ALA A 103 -17.30 4.29 -14.04
CA ALA A 103 -18.15 3.11 -14.08
C ALA A 103 -19.07 2.97 -12.84
N LEU A 104 -18.80 3.70 -11.76
CA LEU A 104 -19.49 3.55 -10.49
C LEU A 104 -20.72 4.47 -10.37
N PRO A 105 -21.79 4.02 -9.68
CA PRO A 105 -22.84 4.94 -9.27
C PRO A 105 -22.27 6.02 -8.32
N PRO A 106 -22.78 7.27 -8.38
CA PRO A 106 -22.29 8.36 -7.55
C PRO A 106 -22.34 8.03 -6.05
N LEU A 107 -21.23 8.28 -5.35
CA LEU A 107 -21.14 8.09 -3.90
C LEU A 107 -21.85 9.22 -3.16
N LYS A 108 -23.10 9.00 -2.76
CA LYS A 108 -23.92 10.00 -2.05
C LYS A 108 -23.84 9.91 -0.53
N HIS A 109 -23.32 8.80 0.00
CA HIS A 109 -23.26 8.53 1.44
C HIS A 109 -21.99 7.74 1.76
N PHE A 110 -21.55 7.79 3.01
CA PHE A 110 -20.55 6.82 3.47
C PHE A 110 -21.09 5.39 3.35
N VAL A 111 -20.20 4.49 2.93
CA VAL A 111 -20.48 3.06 2.81
C VAL A 111 -19.77 2.30 3.92
N LEU A 112 -20.41 1.24 4.43
CA LEU A 112 -19.77 0.32 5.34
C LEU A 112 -18.74 -0.51 4.57
N PRO A 113 -17.52 -0.70 5.10
CA PRO A 113 -16.50 -1.49 4.43
C PRO A 113 -16.92 -2.96 4.40
N GLY A 114 -17.23 -3.49 3.21
CA GLY A 114 -17.65 -4.87 3.03
C GLY A 114 -18.09 -5.15 1.59
N GLY A 115 -19.01 -6.10 1.45
CA GLY A 115 -19.48 -6.60 0.16
C GLY A 115 -18.97 -8.02 -0.10
N THR A 116 -18.35 -8.25 -1.25
CA THR A 116 -17.70 -9.53 -1.55
C THR A 116 -16.49 -9.76 -0.63
N THR A 117 -16.03 -11.00 -0.48
CA THR A 117 -14.85 -11.31 0.33
C THR A 117 -13.61 -10.55 -0.18
N GLY A 118 -13.42 -10.49 -1.50
CA GLY A 118 -12.36 -9.69 -2.14
C GLY A 118 -12.48 -8.20 -1.79
N ALA A 119 -13.65 -7.60 -1.99
CA ALA A 119 -13.88 -6.18 -1.67
C ALA A 119 -13.70 -5.86 -0.17
N ALA A 120 -14.13 -6.75 0.72
CA ALA A 120 -13.91 -6.60 2.15
C ALA A 120 -12.41 -6.61 2.48
N HIS A 121 -11.62 -7.52 1.89
CA HIS A 121 -10.17 -7.53 2.05
C HIS A 121 -9.49 -6.29 1.46
N LEU A 122 -10.00 -5.75 0.34
CA LEU A 122 -9.52 -4.46 -0.19
C LEU A 122 -9.78 -3.30 0.76
N HIS A 123 -10.92 -3.29 1.47
CA HIS A 123 -11.15 -2.32 2.53
C HIS A 123 -10.22 -2.51 3.74
N VAL A 124 -9.82 -3.74 4.07
CA VAL A 124 -8.77 -3.99 5.07
C VAL A 124 -7.44 -3.43 4.56
N ALA A 125 -7.03 -3.76 3.33
CA ALA A 125 -5.82 -3.25 2.69
C ALA A 125 -5.79 -1.71 2.75
N ARG A 126 -6.90 -1.03 2.42
CA ARG A 126 -7.03 0.43 2.55
C ARG A 126 -6.69 0.93 3.95
N THR A 127 -7.14 0.26 5.01
CA THR A 127 -6.82 0.68 6.38
C THR A 127 -5.37 0.42 6.77
N VAL A 128 -4.76 -0.66 6.25
CA VAL A 128 -3.33 -0.96 6.42
C VAL A 128 -2.47 0.04 5.65
N CYS A 129 -2.90 0.47 4.45
CA CYS A 129 -2.26 1.52 3.67
C CYS A 129 -2.21 2.83 4.46
N ARG A 130 -3.32 3.20 5.10
CA ARG A 130 -3.36 4.37 6.00
C ARG A 130 -2.50 4.18 7.25
N ARG A 131 -2.25 2.94 7.69
CA ARG A 131 -1.30 2.66 8.78
C ARG A 131 0.14 2.86 8.30
N ALA A 132 0.50 2.32 7.13
CA ALA A 132 1.80 2.55 6.50
C ALA A 132 2.06 4.05 6.30
N GLU A 133 1.06 4.79 5.82
CA GLU A 133 1.11 6.26 5.67
C GLU A 133 1.50 6.94 6.99
N ARG A 134 0.87 6.57 8.12
CA ARG A 134 1.23 7.12 9.44
C ARG A 134 2.66 6.76 9.86
N CYS A 135 3.11 5.54 9.59
CA CYS A 135 4.49 5.13 9.88
C CYS A 135 5.50 5.95 9.06
N VAL A 136 5.19 6.23 7.79
CA VAL A 136 5.98 7.13 6.93
C VAL A 136 5.98 8.55 7.45
N VAL A 137 4.84 9.09 7.89
CA VAL A 137 4.77 10.41 8.54
C VAL A 137 5.64 10.46 9.80
N THR A 138 5.63 9.42 10.63
CA THR A 138 6.54 9.32 11.79
C THR A 138 8.00 9.31 11.36
N LEU A 139 8.36 8.56 10.33
CA LEU A 139 9.71 8.54 9.76
C LEU A 139 10.17 9.92 9.30
N MET A 140 9.30 10.67 8.61
CA MET A 140 9.57 12.04 8.14
C MET A 140 9.90 13.03 9.27
N THR A 141 9.46 12.76 10.51
CA THR A 141 9.83 13.60 11.67
C THR A 141 11.26 13.37 12.18
N HIS A 142 11.90 12.26 11.75
CA HIS A 142 13.25 11.88 12.19
C HIS A 142 14.30 12.11 11.10
N GLU A 143 13.95 11.90 9.83
CA GLU A 143 14.90 11.99 8.71
C GLU A 143 14.22 12.33 7.37
N PRO A 144 14.94 12.99 6.44
CA PRO A 144 14.42 13.29 5.11
C PRO A 144 14.33 12.02 4.25
N ILE A 145 13.16 11.81 3.63
CA ILE A 145 12.89 10.67 2.74
C ILE A 145 12.31 11.07 1.38
N GLY A 146 12.10 12.37 1.14
CA GLY A 146 11.35 12.88 -0.01
C GLY A 146 9.84 12.91 0.26
N ASP A 147 9.08 13.36 -0.74
CA ASP A 147 7.62 13.54 -0.66
C ASP A 147 6.83 12.44 -1.39
N LEU A 148 7.42 11.84 -2.43
CA LEU A 148 6.77 10.83 -3.26
C LEU A 148 6.27 9.60 -2.48
N PRO A 149 7.00 9.02 -1.50
CA PRO A 149 6.50 7.90 -0.70
C PRO A 149 5.18 8.22 0.03
N MET A 150 5.07 9.43 0.58
CA MET A 150 3.86 9.88 1.28
C MET A 150 2.71 10.11 0.30
N ARG A 151 2.98 10.81 -0.82
CA ARG A 151 1.97 11.08 -1.86
C ARG A 151 1.41 9.79 -2.47
N TYR A 152 2.28 8.81 -2.74
CA TYR A 152 1.88 7.51 -3.25
C TYR A 152 0.96 6.75 -2.27
N LEU A 153 1.33 6.63 -1.00
CA LEU A 153 0.50 5.94 0.01
C LEU A 153 -0.85 6.64 0.23
N ASN A 154 -0.86 7.97 0.23
CA ASN A 154 -2.07 8.75 0.36
C ASN A 154 -3.05 8.42 -0.79
N ARG A 155 -2.57 8.49 -2.04
CA ARG A 155 -3.35 8.18 -3.24
C ARG A 155 -3.73 6.71 -3.34
N LEU A 156 -2.85 5.80 -2.93
CA LEU A 156 -3.12 4.36 -2.92
C LEU A 156 -4.28 4.01 -1.98
N SER A 157 -4.44 4.74 -0.87
CA SER A 157 -5.58 4.51 0.03
C SER A 157 -6.92 4.88 -0.62
N ASP A 158 -6.96 5.92 -1.44
CA ASP A 158 -8.12 6.28 -2.27
C ASP A 158 -8.36 5.24 -3.36
N TRP A 159 -7.28 4.79 -4.01
CA TRP A 159 -7.34 3.76 -5.05
C TRP A 159 -7.91 2.44 -4.52
N LEU A 160 -7.45 1.96 -3.36
CA LEU A 160 -7.96 0.76 -2.70
C LEU A 160 -9.42 0.91 -2.27
N PHE A 161 -9.84 2.11 -1.86
CA PHE A 161 -11.25 2.40 -1.58
C PHE A 161 -12.09 2.25 -2.85
N THR A 162 -11.69 2.93 -3.93
CA THR A 162 -12.42 2.95 -5.19
C THR A 162 -12.47 1.54 -5.82
N LEU A 163 -11.37 0.78 -5.75
CA LEU A 163 -11.34 -0.60 -6.23
C LEU A 163 -12.30 -1.50 -5.46
N ALA A 164 -12.38 -1.39 -4.13
CA ALA A 164 -13.33 -2.19 -3.34
C ALA A 164 -14.78 -1.92 -3.76
N ARG A 165 -15.12 -0.67 -4.07
CA ARG A 165 -16.44 -0.29 -4.60
C ARG A 165 -16.67 -0.86 -5.99
N TRP A 166 -15.67 -0.70 -6.86
CA TRP A 166 -15.71 -1.16 -8.24
C TRP A 166 -15.89 -2.69 -8.30
N GLU A 167 -15.16 -3.46 -7.51
CA GLU A 167 -15.31 -4.91 -7.43
C GLU A 167 -16.71 -5.34 -6.97
N ASN A 168 -17.26 -4.70 -5.94
CA ASN A 168 -18.65 -4.95 -5.56
C ASN A 168 -19.63 -4.69 -6.71
N HIS A 169 -19.42 -3.60 -7.46
CA HIS A 169 -20.26 -3.25 -8.60
C HIS A 169 -20.16 -4.29 -9.73
N GLN A 170 -18.95 -4.74 -10.07
CA GLN A 170 -18.73 -5.77 -11.08
C GLN A 170 -19.42 -7.09 -10.73
N GLN A 171 -19.51 -7.42 -9.45
CA GLN A 171 -20.18 -8.63 -8.96
C GLN A 171 -21.67 -8.42 -8.64
N GLY A 172 -22.25 -7.25 -8.96
CA GLY A 172 -23.66 -6.94 -8.71
C GLY A 172 -24.03 -6.79 -7.23
N ILE A 173 -23.04 -6.62 -6.35
CA ILE A 173 -23.24 -6.46 -4.91
C ILE A 173 -23.49 -4.99 -4.57
N SER A 174 -24.60 -4.73 -3.89
CA SER A 174 -24.94 -3.39 -3.43
C SER A 174 -24.14 -2.99 -2.19
N GLU A 175 -23.71 -1.74 -2.15
CA GLU A 175 -22.98 -1.19 -1.00
C GLU A 175 -23.91 -0.87 0.16
N ALA A 176 -23.58 -1.36 1.35
CA ALA A 176 -24.34 -1.04 2.56
C ALA A 176 -24.07 0.41 2.99
N LYS A 177 -25.10 1.25 2.96
CA LYS A 177 -25.01 2.65 3.42
C LYS A 177 -24.83 2.72 4.92
N TRP A 178 -23.92 3.55 5.40
CA TRP A 178 -23.85 3.92 6.80
C TRP A 178 -25.10 4.74 7.17
N ARG A 179 -25.80 4.32 8.23
CA ARG A 179 -27.00 5.00 8.74
C ARG A 179 -26.65 5.70 10.04
N VAL A 180 -26.92 7.01 10.09
CA VAL A 180 -27.04 7.72 11.37
C VAL A 180 -28.31 7.20 12.04
N ARG A 181 -28.24 6.90 13.34
CA ARG A 181 -29.39 6.43 14.13
C ARG A 181 -30.63 7.27 13.90
#